data_AF-E3NR37-F1
#
_entry.id   AF-E3NR37-F1
#
_cell.length_a   1.000
_cell.length_b   1.000
_cell.length_c   1.000
_cell.angle_alpha   90.00
_cell.angle_beta   90.00
_cell.angle_gamma   90.00
#
_symmetry.space_group_name_H-M   'P 1'
#
loop_
_entity.id
_entity.type
_entity.pdbx_description
1 polymer ?
#
loop_
_entity_poly.entity_id
_entity_poly.type
_entity_poly.pdbx_seq_one_letter_code
_entity_poly.pdbx_strand_id
1 'polypeptide(L)'
;MGSLTRSEEMRFCQLIVEKDAAFNIVAEIGKQPYVQFKDLNPNVNNFQRTFVKDIRRYDEMERKLRFLENQIVRDEIIVPGKVDNGDYAILPTSELNTLEGTLAELEKDVKSMNDSDAQLKANFMDLKEWDAVLDKTDEFFQGGVDDQAQEELENLDEEGAIRVDKLPVNYLVGIVRRERLNGFERVLWRACHHTAYIRSSDIAEELEEPSGEKVHKSVFIIFLKGDRMRSIVEKVCDGFKAKLFKNCPKTFKERQSARNDVRARIQDLQTVLGQTREHRFRVLQAAANNHHQWLKQVRMIKTVFHMLNLFTFDGIGRFFVGECWIPLKHVEDVRRAIETGAERSGSSVKPVLNILETSVTPPTYNETNKFTAVFQGIVDSYGIATYRELNPAPYTIITFPFLFSCMFGDLGHGVIMLMAGLWFVLREKNLQSRNIKDEIFNMFFGGRYIILLMGIFSIHAGIVYNDMFAKSFNIFGSGWKNPYPMENITNWINHTEHGKEMLIEFAPEDAYDHAGGPYSFGVDPIWNIAENKLNFLNSMKMKLSVILGITQMTFGVILSFFNHTFTNPK
;
A
#
# COMPACT_ATOMS: atom_id res chain seq x y z
N MET A 1 11.05 -0.13 39.87
CA MET A 1 9.86 -0.83 39.34
C MET A 1 8.77 0.22 39.16
N GLY A 2 8.36 0.50 37.91
CA GLY A 2 7.28 1.46 37.62
C GLY A 2 7.54 2.41 36.45
N SER A 3 8.10 1.94 35.33
CA SER A 3 8.36 2.77 34.14
C SER A 3 7.08 3.11 33.34
N LEU A 4 6.02 2.29 33.47
CA LEU A 4 4.78 2.52 32.71
C LEU A 4 3.76 3.38 33.47
N THR A 5 3.87 3.53 34.78
CA THR A 5 2.85 4.23 35.60
C THR A 5 2.92 5.75 35.48
N ARG A 6 4.11 6.30 35.25
CA ARG A 6 4.35 7.72 34.95
C ARG A 6 5.41 7.80 33.87
N SER A 7 5.50 8.95 33.22
CA SER A 7 6.56 9.20 32.25
C SER A 7 7.95 9.13 32.88
N GLU A 8 8.91 8.70 32.08
CA GLU A 8 10.33 8.70 32.45
C GLU A 8 10.84 10.12 32.72
N GLU A 9 11.83 10.23 33.61
CA GLU A 9 12.48 11.51 33.91
C GLU A 9 13.42 11.88 32.77
N MET A 10 13.24 13.07 32.20
CA MET A 10 14.06 13.61 31.13
C MET A 10 15.13 14.56 31.66
N ARG A 11 16.30 14.51 31.02
CA ARG A 11 17.37 15.51 31.18
C ARG A 11 17.57 16.26 29.89
N PHE A 12 17.76 17.57 30.03
CA PHE A 12 18.15 18.42 28.93
C PHE A 12 19.66 18.40 28.82
N CYS A 13 20.18 18.03 27.66
CA CYS A 13 21.60 17.85 27.44
C CYS A 13 22.06 18.74 26.27
N GLN A 14 23.23 19.33 26.43
CA GLN A 14 23.96 20.00 25.36
C GLN A 14 25.12 19.12 24.93
N LEU A 15 25.14 18.83 23.64
CA LEU A 15 26.14 18.04 22.96
C LEU A 15 27.08 18.99 22.19
N ILE A 16 28.38 18.92 22.49
CA ILE A 16 29.42 19.66 21.78
C ILE A 16 30.31 18.65 21.07
N VAL A 17 30.35 18.72 19.74
CA VAL A 17 31.08 17.76 18.89
C VAL A 17 31.92 18.49 17.86
N GLU A 18 33.11 17.97 17.59
CA GLU A 18 33.98 18.46 16.53
C GLU A 18 33.36 18.21 15.15
N LYS A 19 33.58 19.13 14.20
CA LYS A 19 33.05 19.05 12.83
C LYS A 19 33.29 17.69 12.16
N ASP A 20 34.50 17.15 12.27
CA ASP A 20 34.91 15.93 11.56
C ASP A 20 34.35 14.65 12.23
N ALA A 21 34.09 14.70 13.54
CA ALA A 21 33.51 13.59 14.30
C ALA A 21 31.96 13.61 14.31
N ALA A 22 31.34 14.76 14.03
CA ALA A 22 29.90 14.97 14.19
C ALA A 22 29.04 13.95 13.45
N PHE A 23 29.40 13.59 12.20
CA PHE A 23 28.66 12.61 11.41
C PHE A 23 28.63 11.23 12.07
N ASN A 24 29.80 10.73 12.49
CA ASN A 24 29.93 9.40 13.11
C ASN A 24 29.25 9.36 14.49
N ILE A 25 29.32 10.44 15.25
CA ILE A 25 28.66 10.53 16.56
C ILE A 25 27.14 10.49 16.39
N VAL A 26 26.56 11.31 15.49
CA VAL A 26 25.11 11.31 15.26
C VAL A 26 24.64 9.97 14.67
N ALA A 27 25.47 9.33 13.84
CA ALA A 27 25.21 7.98 13.34
C ALA A 27 25.14 6.92 14.46
N GLU A 28 26.06 6.93 15.42
CA GLU A 28 26.03 6.02 16.57
C GLU A 28 24.88 6.34 17.53
N ILE A 29 24.60 7.62 17.76
CA ILE A 29 23.43 8.05 18.55
C ILE A 29 22.15 7.53 17.90
N GLY A 30 22.03 7.60 16.56
CA GLY A 30 20.85 7.15 15.82
C GLY A 30 20.55 5.65 15.94
N LYS A 31 21.51 4.84 16.39
CA LYS A 31 21.27 3.42 16.73
C LYS A 31 20.53 3.24 18.05
N GLN A 32 20.54 4.27 18.90
CA GLN A 32 19.86 4.30 20.18
C GLN A 32 18.57 5.14 20.07
N PRO A 33 17.39 4.61 20.45
CA PRO A 33 16.12 5.31 20.28
C PRO A 33 15.82 6.38 21.36
N TYR A 34 16.82 6.82 22.13
CA TYR A 34 16.62 7.58 23.37
C TYR A 34 16.84 9.09 23.25
N VAL A 35 17.25 9.59 22.09
CA VAL A 35 17.66 11.00 21.93
C VAL A 35 16.68 11.75 21.04
N GLN A 36 16.14 12.86 21.53
CA GLN A 36 15.34 13.79 20.74
C GLN A 36 16.07 15.13 20.61
N PHE A 37 16.51 15.48 19.39
CA PHE A 37 17.16 16.76 19.12
C PHE A 37 16.15 17.91 19.06
N LYS A 38 16.54 19.05 19.63
CA LYS A 38 15.83 20.31 19.52
C LYS A 38 16.40 21.11 18.35
N ASP A 39 15.53 21.75 17.57
CA ASP A 39 15.95 22.64 16.50
C ASP A 39 16.51 23.95 17.09
N LEU A 40 17.79 24.19 16.89
CA LEU A 40 18.47 25.42 17.30
C LEU A 40 18.40 26.53 16.23
N ASN A 41 17.95 26.19 15.02
CA ASN A 41 17.88 27.12 13.89
C ASN A 41 16.44 27.32 13.37
N PRO A 42 15.44 27.63 14.22
CA PRO A 42 14.05 27.76 13.79
C PRO A 42 13.83 28.97 12.86
N ASN A 43 14.64 30.03 13.01
CA ASN A 43 14.54 31.26 12.22
C ASN A 43 15.26 31.17 10.87
N VAL A 44 16.00 30.09 10.62
CA VAL A 44 16.76 29.90 9.38
C VAL A 44 15.95 29.05 8.42
N ASN A 45 15.73 29.57 7.21
CA ASN A 45 15.04 28.82 6.17
C ASN A 45 15.81 27.53 5.83
N ASN A 46 15.09 26.46 5.54
CA ASN A 46 15.65 25.14 5.21
C ASN A 46 16.74 25.21 4.13
N PHE A 47 16.65 26.12 3.15
CA PHE A 47 17.66 26.26 2.09
C PHE A 47 18.98 26.90 2.51
N GLN A 48 19.00 27.63 3.63
CA GLN A 48 20.17 28.33 4.14
C GLN A 48 20.94 27.50 5.18
N ARG A 49 20.42 26.32 5.56
CA ARG A 49 21.09 25.42 6.50
C ARG A 49 22.36 24.81 5.89
N THR A 50 23.29 24.41 6.75
CA THR A 50 24.66 24.02 6.37
C THR A 50 24.72 22.80 5.43
N PHE A 51 23.94 21.75 5.70
CA PHE A 51 24.04 20.45 4.99
C PHE A 51 22.98 20.26 3.89
N VAL A 52 22.41 21.34 3.34
CA VAL A 52 21.35 21.25 2.31
C VAL A 52 21.85 20.60 1.02
N LYS A 53 23.10 20.87 0.64
CA LYS A 53 23.71 20.27 -0.56
C LYS A 53 23.82 18.75 -0.42
N ASP A 54 24.24 18.27 0.74
CA ASP A 54 24.36 16.84 1.03
C ASP A 54 22.99 16.16 1.05
N ILE A 55 21.99 16.78 1.71
CA ILE A 55 20.62 16.24 1.70
C ILE A 55 20.07 16.13 0.28
N ARG A 56 20.24 17.17 -0.55
CA ARG A 56 19.79 17.14 -1.96
C ARG A 56 20.49 16.04 -2.77
N ARG A 57 21.77 15.79 -2.51
CA ARG A 57 22.53 14.71 -3.14
C ARG A 57 21.92 13.34 -2.81
N TYR A 58 21.60 13.08 -1.55
CA TYR A 58 20.96 11.82 -1.14
C TYR A 58 19.48 11.73 -1.55
N ASP A 59 18.76 12.85 -1.62
CA ASP A 59 17.41 12.91 -2.20
C ASP A 59 17.42 12.49 -3.67
N GLU A 60 18.43 12.93 -4.42
CA GLU A 60 18.60 12.56 -5.83
C GLU A 60 18.94 11.06 -5.97
N MET A 61 19.80 10.50 -5.10
CA MET A 61 20.03 9.06 -5.06
C MET A 61 18.74 8.28 -4.72
N GLU A 62 17.92 8.78 -3.78
CA GLU A 62 16.63 8.18 -3.45
C GLU A 62 15.65 8.26 -4.64
N ARG A 63 15.63 9.37 -5.40
CA ARG A 63 14.85 9.51 -6.63
C ARG A 63 15.24 8.45 -7.66
N LYS A 64 16.55 8.25 -7.88
CA LYS A 64 17.07 7.22 -8.80
C LYS A 64 16.65 5.81 -8.37
N LEU A 65 16.75 5.50 -7.08
CA LEU A 65 16.30 4.23 -6.54
C LEU A 65 14.79 4.01 -6.75
N ARG A 66 13.95 5.03 -6.50
CA ARG A 66 12.49 4.93 -6.77
C ARG A 66 12.19 4.73 -8.25
N PHE A 67 12.95 5.38 -9.14
CA PHE A 67 12.83 5.14 -10.58
C PHE A 67 13.14 3.67 -10.91
N LEU A 68 14.23 3.11 -10.39
CA LEU A 68 14.57 1.69 -10.57
C LEU A 68 13.50 0.77 -10.00
N GLU A 69 12.97 1.04 -8.80
CA GLU A 69 11.88 0.27 -8.18
C GLU A 69 10.65 0.23 -9.10
N ASN A 70 10.26 1.37 -9.68
CA ASN A 70 9.14 1.44 -10.62
C ASN A 70 9.39 0.60 -11.89
N GLN A 71 10.63 0.54 -12.40
CA GLN A 71 10.97 -0.29 -13.56
C GLN A 71 10.95 -1.78 -13.22
N ILE A 72 11.49 -2.15 -12.06
CA ILE A 72 11.51 -3.54 -11.56
C ILE A 72 10.09 -4.07 -11.37
N VAL A 73 9.21 -3.25 -10.77
CA VAL A 73 7.79 -3.59 -10.57
C VAL A 73 7.06 -3.72 -11.91
N ARG A 74 7.37 -2.87 -12.89
CA ARG A 74 6.77 -2.93 -14.24
C ARG A 74 7.13 -4.22 -14.98
N ASP A 75 8.34 -4.74 -14.78
CA ASP A 75 8.83 -5.99 -15.37
C ASP A 75 8.51 -7.23 -14.50
N GLU A 76 7.66 -7.09 -13.47
CA GLU A 76 7.21 -8.16 -12.56
C GLU A 76 8.36 -8.93 -11.86
N ILE A 77 9.52 -8.28 -11.71
CA ILE A 77 10.68 -8.87 -11.03
C ILE A 77 10.44 -8.82 -9.51
N ILE A 78 10.51 -9.99 -8.87
CA ILE A 78 10.36 -10.09 -7.42
C ILE A 78 11.62 -9.54 -6.76
N VAL A 79 11.47 -8.40 -6.07
CA VAL A 79 12.53 -7.88 -5.18
C VAL A 79 12.64 -8.82 -3.98
N PRO A 80 13.84 -9.35 -3.65
CA PRO A 80 14.01 -10.19 -2.48
C PRO A 80 13.56 -9.45 -1.22
N GLY A 81 12.85 -10.16 -0.34
CA GLY A 81 12.18 -9.57 0.83
C GLY A 81 13.12 -8.72 1.71
N LYS A 82 12.55 -7.72 2.40
CA LYS A 82 13.29 -6.90 3.37
C LYS A 82 13.75 -7.78 4.52
N VAL A 83 15.02 -8.17 4.54
CA VAL A 83 15.63 -8.79 5.71
C VAL A 83 16.24 -7.66 6.54
N ASP A 84 15.55 -7.21 7.58
CA ASP A 84 16.17 -6.28 8.54
C ASP A 84 17.02 -7.11 9.50
N ASN A 85 18.32 -7.20 9.20
CA ASN A 85 19.27 -7.94 10.02
C ASN A 85 19.64 -7.23 11.33
N GLY A 86 19.05 -6.06 11.64
CA GLY A 86 19.44 -5.25 12.81
C GLY A 86 20.82 -4.60 12.68
N ASP A 87 21.53 -4.83 11.57
CA ASP A 87 22.79 -4.17 11.27
C ASP A 87 22.53 -2.75 10.74
N TYR A 88 22.84 -1.75 11.58
CA TYR A 88 22.78 -0.32 11.25
C TYR A 88 24.17 0.28 10.98
N ALA A 89 25.08 -0.53 10.43
CA ALA A 89 26.38 -0.04 10.00
C ALA A 89 26.22 0.88 8.78
N ILE A 90 26.80 2.08 8.87
CA ILE A 90 26.81 3.05 7.77
C ILE A 90 28.02 2.75 6.87
N LEU A 91 27.81 2.75 5.57
CA LEU A 91 28.88 2.60 4.58
C LEU A 91 29.88 3.78 4.66
N PRO A 92 31.19 3.52 4.51
CA PRO A 92 32.18 4.59 4.38
C PRO A 92 31.87 5.55 3.22
N THR A 93 32.29 6.81 3.35
CA THR A 93 32.06 7.85 2.33
C THR A 93 32.58 7.46 0.94
N SER A 94 33.67 6.69 0.86
CA SER A 94 34.21 6.20 -0.41
C SER A 94 33.23 5.27 -1.14
N GLU A 95 32.63 4.33 -0.42
CA GLU A 95 31.68 3.37 -0.99
C GLU A 95 30.37 4.06 -1.41
N LEU A 96 29.99 5.14 -0.72
CA LEU A 96 28.86 5.97 -1.11
C LEU A 96 29.09 6.74 -2.40
N ASN A 97 30.30 7.26 -2.62
CA ASN A 97 30.65 7.90 -3.88
C ASN A 97 30.61 6.89 -5.04
N THR A 98 31.09 5.65 -4.81
CA THR A 98 30.95 4.58 -5.81
C THR A 98 29.48 4.22 -6.05
N LEU A 99 28.67 4.17 -4.99
CA LEU A 99 27.24 3.89 -5.11
C LEU A 99 26.53 4.97 -5.95
N GLU A 100 26.83 6.25 -5.73
CA GLU A 100 26.26 7.33 -6.54
C GLU A 100 26.62 7.20 -8.02
N GLY A 101 27.88 6.86 -8.32
CA GLY A 101 28.33 6.58 -9.69
C GLY A 101 27.55 5.42 -10.31
N THR A 102 27.48 4.28 -9.61
CA THR A 102 26.74 3.10 -10.10
C THR A 102 25.26 3.39 -10.31
N LEU A 103 24.60 4.16 -9.43
CA LEU A 103 23.19 4.52 -9.58
C LEU A 103 22.97 5.49 -10.76
N ALA A 104 23.91 6.40 -11.01
CA ALA A 104 23.85 7.30 -12.16
C ALA A 104 24.02 6.55 -13.49
N GLU A 105 24.95 5.60 -13.54
CA GLU A 105 25.14 4.72 -14.70
C GLU A 105 23.91 3.84 -14.94
N LEU A 106 23.41 3.17 -13.90
CA LEU A 106 22.21 2.33 -14.00
C LEU A 106 20.97 3.11 -14.45
N GLU A 107 20.75 4.33 -13.94
CA GLU A 107 19.63 5.17 -14.41
C GLU A 107 19.78 5.51 -15.90
N LYS A 108 20.99 5.91 -16.32
CA LYS A 108 21.28 6.24 -17.72
C LYS A 108 21.09 5.04 -18.63
N ASP A 109 21.60 3.88 -18.23
CA ASP A 109 21.53 2.64 -18.99
C ASP A 109 20.08 2.17 -19.15
N VAL A 110 19.31 2.12 -18.06
CA VAL A 110 17.89 1.74 -18.10
C VAL A 110 17.06 2.72 -18.92
N LYS A 111 17.34 4.03 -18.83
CA LYS A 111 16.67 5.03 -19.66
C LYS A 111 16.99 4.86 -21.14
N SER A 112 18.25 4.65 -21.48
CA SER A 112 18.67 4.37 -22.87
C SER A 112 18.04 3.09 -23.40
N MET A 113 17.98 2.04 -22.59
CA MET A 113 17.33 0.78 -22.96
C MET A 113 15.83 0.95 -23.19
N ASN A 114 15.16 1.77 -22.38
CA ASN A 114 13.74 2.08 -22.58
C ASN A 114 13.49 2.85 -23.87
N ASP A 115 14.33 3.84 -24.17
CA ASP A 115 14.22 4.61 -25.42
C ASP A 115 14.50 3.72 -26.65
N SER A 116 15.51 2.85 -26.58
CA SER A 116 15.81 1.87 -27.63
C SER A 116 14.71 0.82 -27.81
N ASP A 117 14.15 0.28 -26.73
CA ASP A 117 13.03 -0.68 -26.80
C ASP A 117 11.78 -0.04 -27.43
N ALA A 118 11.49 1.23 -27.09
CA ALA A 118 10.38 1.97 -27.70
C ALA A 118 10.59 2.19 -29.20
N GLN A 119 11.80 2.58 -29.63
CA GLN A 119 12.13 2.75 -31.04
C GLN A 119 12.09 1.43 -31.81
N LEU A 120 12.66 0.36 -31.26
CA LEU A 120 12.65 -0.97 -31.88
C LEU A 120 11.23 -1.52 -32.01
N LYS A 121 10.39 -1.34 -30.99
CA LYS A 121 8.97 -1.70 -31.06
C LYS A 121 8.23 -0.91 -32.13
N ALA A 122 8.43 0.41 -32.21
CA ALA A 122 7.81 1.23 -33.26
C ALA A 122 8.21 0.75 -34.67
N ASN A 123 9.51 0.51 -34.89
CA ASN A 123 10.02 -0.01 -36.16
C ASN A 123 9.49 -1.42 -36.48
N PHE A 124 9.39 -2.29 -35.48
CA PHE A 124 8.83 -3.63 -35.63
C PHE A 124 7.35 -3.58 -36.01
N MET A 125 6.56 -2.72 -35.36
CA MET A 125 5.14 -2.53 -35.69
C MET A 125 4.97 -1.97 -37.11
N ASP A 126 5.79 -1.00 -37.49
CA ASP A 126 5.78 -0.42 -38.83
C ASP A 126 6.08 -1.44 -39.93
N LEU A 127 7.03 -2.34 -39.70
CA LEU A 127 7.34 -3.41 -40.63
C LEU A 127 6.26 -4.49 -40.68
N LYS A 128 5.63 -4.82 -39.54
CA LYS A 128 4.52 -5.77 -39.48
C LYS A 128 3.28 -5.26 -40.21
N GLU A 129 2.98 -3.97 -40.06
CA GLU A 129 1.98 -3.27 -40.86
C GLU A 129 2.30 -3.36 -42.35
N TRP A 130 3.57 -3.16 -42.72
CA TRP A 130 4.00 -3.22 -44.10
C TRP A 130 3.94 -4.63 -44.71
N ASP A 131 4.30 -5.67 -43.96
CA ASP A 131 4.16 -7.07 -44.39
C ASP A 131 2.68 -7.41 -44.65
N ALA A 132 1.78 -7.01 -43.75
CA ALA A 132 0.34 -7.22 -43.92
C ALA A 132 -0.22 -6.49 -45.15
N VAL A 133 0.25 -5.27 -45.42
CA VAL A 133 -0.11 -4.52 -46.64
C VAL A 133 0.36 -5.25 -47.87
N LEU A 134 1.62 -5.71 -47.92
CA LEU A 134 2.14 -6.44 -49.06
C LEU A 134 1.37 -7.73 -49.30
N ASP A 135 1.04 -8.48 -48.24
CA ASP A 135 0.28 -9.74 -48.31
C ASP A 135 -1.12 -9.55 -48.89
N LYS A 136 -1.87 -8.59 -48.36
CA LYS A 136 -3.21 -8.27 -48.84
C LYS A 136 -3.24 -7.61 -50.21
N THR A 137 -2.20 -6.83 -50.56
CA THR A 137 -2.07 -6.26 -51.90
C THR A 137 -1.91 -7.35 -52.95
N ASP A 138 -1.12 -8.40 -52.69
CA ASP A 138 -1.03 -9.53 -53.62
C ASP A 138 -2.37 -10.26 -53.79
N GLU A 139 -3.12 -10.46 -52.71
CA GLU A 139 -4.48 -11.03 -52.74
C GLU A 139 -5.42 -10.17 -53.61
N PHE A 140 -5.36 -8.84 -53.50
CA PHE A 140 -6.16 -7.95 -54.34
C PHE A 140 -5.80 -8.09 -55.83
N PHE A 141 -4.53 -8.14 -56.20
CA PHE A 141 -4.15 -8.23 -57.62
C PHE A 141 -4.34 -9.63 -58.23
N GLN A 142 -4.28 -10.70 -57.44
CA GLN A 142 -4.56 -12.07 -57.92
C GLN A 142 -6.03 -12.28 -58.33
N GLY A 143 -6.95 -11.45 -57.82
CA GLY A 143 -8.38 -11.52 -58.13
C GLY A 143 -8.82 -10.91 -59.47
N GLY A 144 -7.89 -10.57 -60.39
CA GLY A 144 -8.24 -9.92 -61.68
C GLY A 144 -8.76 -8.49 -61.52
N VAL A 145 -8.39 -7.82 -60.43
CA VAL A 145 -8.99 -6.56 -59.98
C VAL A 145 -8.50 -5.36 -60.79
N ASP A 146 -7.34 -5.47 -61.43
CA ASP A 146 -6.87 -4.41 -62.33
C ASP A 146 -7.84 -4.27 -63.52
N ASP A 147 -8.31 -5.39 -64.06
CA ASP A 147 -9.28 -5.42 -65.17
C ASP A 147 -10.67 -4.93 -64.71
N GLN A 148 -11.14 -5.38 -63.53
CA GLN A 148 -12.43 -4.94 -62.97
C GLN A 148 -12.45 -3.46 -62.55
N ALA A 149 -11.37 -2.98 -61.94
CA ALA A 149 -11.23 -1.57 -61.57
C ALA A 149 -11.14 -0.70 -62.83
N GLN A 150 -10.44 -1.17 -63.86
CA GLN A 150 -10.35 -0.47 -65.14
C GLN A 150 -11.71 -0.45 -65.86
N GLU A 151 -12.48 -1.53 -65.85
CA GLU A 151 -13.86 -1.58 -66.39
C GLU A 151 -14.81 -0.64 -65.63
N GLU A 152 -14.81 -0.63 -64.30
CA GLU A 152 -15.66 0.28 -63.51
C GLU A 152 -15.27 1.75 -63.68
N LEU A 153 -13.96 2.05 -63.73
CA LEU A 153 -13.45 3.40 -64.00
C LEU A 153 -13.70 3.85 -65.45
N GLU A 154 -13.83 2.93 -66.41
CA GLU A 154 -14.23 3.22 -67.80
C GLU A 154 -15.74 3.45 -67.91
N ASN A 155 -16.57 2.67 -67.21
CA ASN A 155 -18.03 2.86 -67.14
C ASN A 155 -18.41 4.22 -66.51
N LEU A 156 -17.64 4.70 -65.53
CA LEU A 156 -17.83 6.02 -64.91
C LEU A 156 -17.49 7.20 -65.85
N ASP A 157 -16.58 7.00 -66.81
CA ASP A 157 -16.24 8.01 -67.83
C ASP A 157 -17.34 8.10 -68.92
N GLU A 158 -18.16 7.05 -69.13
CA GLU A 158 -19.23 7.07 -70.13
C GLU A 158 -20.45 7.92 -69.71
N GLU A 159 -20.72 8.08 -68.41
CA GLU A 159 -21.79 8.95 -67.91
C GLU A 159 -21.39 10.45 -67.88
N GLY A 160 -20.09 10.76 -67.98
CA GLY A 160 -19.54 12.12 -67.94
C GLY A 160 -18.74 12.44 -69.19
N ALA A 161 -19.40 12.95 -70.24
CA ALA A 161 -18.75 13.33 -71.49
C ALA A 161 -17.51 14.24 -71.29
N ILE A 162 -16.31 13.67 -71.51
CA ILE A 162 -15.15 14.18 -72.27
C ILE A 162 -14.14 13.02 -72.32
N ARG A 163 -13.82 12.52 -73.54
CA ARG A 163 -12.71 11.59 -73.76
C ARG A 163 -11.40 12.28 -73.38
N VAL A 164 -10.88 11.97 -72.20
CA VAL A 164 -9.48 12.21 -71.85
C VAL A 164 -8.72 10.93 -72.16
N ASP A 165 -7.54 11.05 -72.78
CA ASP A 165 -6.65 9.95 -73.16
C ASP A 165 -6.48 8.89 -72.07
N LYS A 166 -6.18 7.64 -72.47
CA LYS A 166 -5.80 6.51 -71.61
C LYS A 166 -4.59 6.86 -70.73
N LEU A 167 -4.83 7.59 -69.64
CA LEU A 167 -3.85 7.84 -68.58
C LEU A 167 -3.70 6.56 -67.74
N PRO A 168 -2.47 6.23 -67.31
CA PRO A 168 -2.23 5.06 -66.47
C PRO A 168 -2.97 5.20 -65.13
N VAL A 169 -3.71 4.16 -64.75
CA VAL A 169 -4.38 4.07 -63.45
C VAL A 169 -3.32 4.07 -62.35
N ASN A 170 -3.40 5.03 -61.43
CA ASN A 170 -2.56 5.06 -60.25
C ASN A 170 -3.35 4.44 -59.10
N TYR A 171 -2.67 3.67 -58.25
CA TYR A 171 -3.27 3.14 -57.03
C TYR A 171 -2.50 3.62 -55.80
N LEU A 172 -3.21 3.75 -54.69
CA LEU A 172 -2.69 4.04 -53.37
C LEU A 172 -3.08 2.93 -52.42
N VAL A 173 -2.16 2.53 -51.55
CA VAL A 173 -2.41 1.49 -50.55
C VAL A 173 -2.17 2.08 -49.15
N GLY A 174 -3.03 1.71 -48.20
CA GLY A 174 -2.90 2.15 -46.83
C GLY A 174 -3.57 1.21 -45.83
N ILE A 175 -3.41 1.56 -44.56
CA ILE A 175 -4.02 0.87 -43.43
C ILE A 175 -4.89 1.86 -42.66
N VAL A 176 -6.07 1.40 -42.24
CA VAL A 176 -6.99 2.14 -41.38
C VAL A 176 -7.51 1.24 -40.27
N ARG A 177 -7.89 1.82 -39.13
CA ARG A 177 -8.58 1.08 -38.07
C ARG A 177 -9.94 0.60 -38.58
N ARG A 178 -10.29 -0.65 -38.27
CA ARG A 178 -11.51 -1.30 -38.79
C ARG A 178 -12.79 -0.53 -38.43
N GLU A 179 -12.86 0.02 -37.22
CA GLU A 179 -13.99 0.83 -36.75
C GLU A 179 -14.25 2.08 -37.60
N ARG A 180 -13.19 2.63 -38.20
CA ARG A 180 -13.26 3.86 -39.01
C ARG A 180 -13.43 3.58 -40.50
N LEU A 181 -13.37 2.32 -40.93
CA LEU A 181 -13.40 1.92 -42.34
C LEU A 181 -14.70 2.39 -43.03
N ASN A 182 -15.86 2.11 -42.43
CA ASN A 182 -17.16 2.52 -42.99
C ASN A 182 -17.32 4.04 -43.13
N GLY A 183 -16.75 4.79 -42.19
CA GLY A 183 -16.74 6.26 -42.24
C GLY A 183 -15.78 6.78 -43.31
N PHE A 184 -14.61 6.16 -43.41
CA PHE A 184 -13.57 6.47 -44.39
C PHE A 184 -14.07 6.27 -45.83
N GLU A 185 -14.67 5.11 -46.13
CA GLU A 185 -15.24 4.81 -47.45
C GLU A 185 -16.29 5.84 -47.88
N ARG A 186 -17.22 6.20 -46.97
CA ARG A 186 -18.28 7.19 -47.26
C ARG A 186 -17.74 8.59 -47.53
N VAL A 187 -16.71 9.02 -46.80
CA VAL A 187 -16.11 10.35 -46.99
C VAL A 187 -15.30 10.38 -48.29
N LEU A 188 -14.53 9.33 -48.57
CA LEU A 188 -13.77 9.19 -49.80
C LEU A 188 -14.70 9.22 -51.03
N TRP A 189 -15.80 8.46 -50.98
CA TRP A 189 -16.81 8.39 -52.03
C TRP A 189 -17.42 9.76 -52.35
N ARG A 190 -17.74 10.55 -51.31
CA ARG A 190 -18.27 11.91 -51.43
C ARG A 190 -17.24 12.91 -51.94
N ALA A 191 -16.03 12.88 -51.41
CA ALA A 191 -14.96 13.82 -51.75
C ALA A 191 -14.45 13.60 -53.19
N CYS A 192 -14.48 12.35 -53.66
CA CYS A 192 -14.02 11.98 -54.99
C CYS A 192 -15.13 11.96 -56.05
N HIS A 193 -16.37 12.35 -55.73
CA HIS A 193 -17.50 12.36 -56.69
C HIS A 193 -17.61 11.06 -57.52
N HIS A 194 -17.53 9.89 -56.87
CA HIS A 194 -17.59 8.57 -57.52
C HIS A 194 -16.42 8.19 -58.44
N THR A 195 -15.38 9.02 -58.56
CA THR A 195 -14.25 8.76 -59.49
C THR A 195 -13.10 7.92 -58.89
N ALA A 196 -13.26 7.40 -57.67
CA ALA A 196 -12.26 6.59 -56.98
C ALA A 196 -12.85 5.23 -56.60
N TYR A 197 -12.20 4.15 -57.05
CA TYR A 197 -12.58 2.78 -56.73
C TYR A 197 -11.78 2.31 -55.51
N ILE A 198 -12.46 1.87 -54.45
CA ILE A 198 -11.85 1.43 -53.19
C ILE A 198 -12.18 -0.04 -52.95
N ARG A 199 -11.17 -0.80 -52.52
CA ARG A 199 -11.32 -2.16 -52.01
C ARG A 199 -10.60 -2.31 -50.69
N SER A 200 -11.25 -2.93 -49.72
CA SER A 200 -10.71 -3.14 -48.37
C SER A 200 -10.68 -4.63 -48.03
N SER A 201 -9.72 -5.02 -47.19
CA SER A 201 -9.56 -6.38 -46.67
C SER A 201 -9.11 -6.32 -45.22
N ASP A 202 -9.72 -7.13 -44.39
CA ASP A 202 -9.40 -7.18 -42.97
C ASP A 202 -8.09 -7.95 -42.72
N ILE A 203 -7.29 -7.45 -41.76
CA ILE A 203 -6.14 -8.18 -41.23
C ILE A 203 -6.67 -9.07 -40.10
N ALA A 204 -6.42 -10.38 -40.19
CA ALA A 204 -6.90 -11.35 -39.20
C ALA A 204 -6.22 -11.19 -37.83
N GLU A 205 -4.95 -10.76 -37.83
CA GLU A 205 -4.17 -10.55 -36.61
C GLU A 205 -4.42 -9.15 -36.00
N GLU A 206 -4.54 -9.09 -34.68
CA GLU A 206 -4.55 -7.83 -33.94
C GLU A 206 -3.17 -7.18 -33.96
N LEU A 207 -3.10 -5.92 -34.38
CA LEU A 207 -1.86 -5.15 -34.36
C LEU A 207 -1.86 -4.23 -33.14
N GLU A 208 -0.81 -4.31 -32.35
CA GLU A 208 -0.57 -3.43 -31.21
C GLU A 208 -0.20 -2.02 -31.71
N GLU A 209 -0.88 -0.99 -31.20
CA GLU A 209 -0.47 0.38 -31.45
C GLU A 209 0.64 0.81 -30.49
N PRO A 210 1.35 1.93 -30.78
CA PRO A 210 2.32 2.51 -29.85
C PRO A 210 1.76 2.83 -28.45
N SER A 211 0.42 2.89 -28.30
CA SER A 211 -0.29 3.03 -27.03
C SER A 211 -0.35 1.74 -26.19
N GLY A 212 0.00 0.58 -26.76
CA GLY A 212 -0.16 -0.74 -26.15
C GLY A 212 -1.55 -1.35 -26.35
N GLU A 213 -2.46 -0.66 -27.04
CA GLU A 213 -3.78 -1.20 -27.37
C GLU A 213 -3.70 -2.13 -28.58
N LYS A 214 -4.28 -3.32 -28.47
CA LYS A 214 -4.47 -4.24 -29.59
C LYS A 214 -5.68 -3.81 -30.40
N VAL A 215 -5.46 -3.46 -31.66
CA VAL A 215 -6.51 -2.92 -32.53
C VAL A 215 -6.58 -3.73 -33.82
N HIS A 216 -7.81 -4.03 -34.25
CA HIS A 216 -8.04 -4.58 -35.58
C HIS A 216 -7.90 -3.49 -36.64
N LYS A 217 -7.04 -3.75 -37.62
CA LYS A 217 -6.78 -2.87 -38.75
C LYS A 217 -7.16 -3.56 -40.05
N SER A 218 -7.52 -2.77 -41.05
CA SER A 218 -7.88 -3.24 -42.38
C SER A 218 -6.99 -2.54 -43.41
N VAL A 219 -6.54 -3.28 -44.40
CA VAL A 219 -5.79 -2.76 -45.56
C VAL A 219 -6.80 -2.30 -46.59
N PHE A 220 -6.55 -1.16 -47.22
CA PHE A 220 -7.33 -0.68 -48.35
C PHE A 220 -6.43 -0.34 -49.53
N ILE A 221 -6.95 -0.54 -50.74
CA ILE A 221 -6.38 -0.11 -52.00
C ILE A 221 -7.38 0.83 -52.69
N ILE A 222 -6.91 1.97 -53.18
CA ILE A 222 -7.71 2.97 -53.89
C ILE A 222 -7.10 3.16 -55.28
N PHE A 223 -7.91 2.95 -56.31
CA PHE A 223 -7.57 3.23 -57.70
C PHE A 223 -8.13 4.60 -58.10
N LEU A 224 -7.29 5.43 -58.71
CA LEU A 224 -7.60 6.81 -59.05
C LEU A 224 -6.98 7.24 -60.39
N LYS A 225 -7.71 8.10 -61.10
CA LYS A 225 -7.27 8.77 -62.33
C LYS A 225 -6.93 10.24 -62.03
N GLY A 226 -5.68 10.64 -62.29
CA GLY A 226 -5.22 12.04 -62.20
C GLY A 226 -4.66 12.51 -60.83
N ASP A 227 -3.73 13.47 -60.87
CA ASP A 227 -2.95 13.92 -59.71
C ASP A 227 -3.75 14.80 -58.71
N ARG A 228 -4.78 15.52 -59.18
CA ARG A 228 -5.63 16.35 -58.31
C ARG A 228 -6.36 15.50 -57.26
N MET A 229 -6.80 14.31 -57.65
CA MET A 229 -7.51 13.36 -56.79
C MET A 229 -6.60 12.76 -55.73
N ARG A 230 -5.32 12.53 -56.07
CA ARG A 230 -4.30 12.05 -55.12
C ARG A 230 -4.18 12.97 -53.90
N SER A 231 -4.15 14.30 -54.10
CA SER A 231 -4.07 15.26 -52.98
C SER A 231 -5.31 15.23 -52.08
N ILE A 232 -6.50 15.00 -52.65
CA ILE A 232 -7.75 14.88 -51.89
C ILE A 232 -7.72 13.60 -51.04
N VAL A 233 -7.32 12.47 -51.63
CA VAL A 233 -7.20 11.19 -50.93
C VAL A 233 -6.17 11.27 -49.79
N GLU A 234 -5.01 11.89 -50.02
CA GLU A 234 -4.01 12.10 -48.97
C GLU A 234 -4.59 12.91 -47.79
N LYS A 235 -5.33 13.99 -48.05
CA LYS A 235 -5.99 14.78 -46.99
C LYS A 235 -7.06 14.00 -46.23
N VAL A 236 -7.83 13.15 -46.91
CA VAL A 236 -8.83 12.28 -46.26
C VAL A 236 -8.13 11.23 -45.41
N CYS A 237 -7.05 10.60 -45.91
CA CYS A 237 -6.24 9.66 -45.13
C CYS A 237 -5.69 10.31 -43.85
N ASP A 238 -5.14 11.53 -43.95
CA ASP A 238 -4.65 12.29 -42.80
C ASP A 238 -5.77 12.57 -41.78
N GLY A 239 -6.95 12.95 -42.25
CA GLY A 239 -8.12 13.21 -41.40
C GLY A 239 -8.60 11.99 -40.60
N PHE A 240 -8.52 10.79 -41.19
CA PHE A 240 -8.89 9.54 -40.53
C PHE A 240 -7.73 8.89 -39.73
N LYS A 241 -6.53 9.48 -39.79
CA LYS A 241 -5.26 8.91 -39.28
C LYS A 241 -4.92 7.57 -39.92
N ALA A 242 -5.21 7.42 -41.21
CA ALA A 242 -4.83 6.26 -42.00
C ALA A 242 -3.36 6.39 -42.46
N LYS A 243 -2.59 5.30 -42.34
CA LYS A 243 -1.19 5.28 -42.76
C LYS A 243 -1.09 4.89 -44.22
N LEU A 244 -0.59 5.78 -45.05
CA LEU A 244 -0.44 5.58 -46.49
C LEU A 244 0.97 5.11 -46.84
N PHE A 245 1.08 4.05 -47.65
CA PHE A 245 2.37 3.54 -48.09
C PHE A 245 2.63 3.91 -49.55
N LYS A 246 3.43 4.97 -49.76
CA LYS A 246 3.70 5.54 -51.09
C LYS A 246 4.61 4.68 -51.98
N ASN A 247 5.31 3.70 -51.41
CA ASN A 247 6.38 2.92 -52.06
C ASN A 247 5.97 1.47 -52.38
N CYS A 248 4.69 1.20 -52.64
CA CYS A 248 4.25 -0.16 -52.99
C CYS A 248 4.68 -0.52 -54.42
N PRO A 249 5.49 -1.59 -54.62
CA PRO A 249 5.94 -1.98 -55.96
C PRO A 249 4.76 -2.40 -56.85
N LYS A 250 4.86 -2.07 -58.15
CA LYS A 250 3.79 -2.35 -59.12
C LYS A 250 3.79 -3.80 -59.59
N THR A 251 4.97 -4.37 -59.79
CA THR A 251 5.12 -5.73 -60.30
C THR A 251 5.04 -6.78 -59.20
N PHE A 252 4.36 -7.90 -59.48
CA PHE A 252 4.25 -9.04 -58.57
C PHE A 252 5.62 -9.54 -58.06
N LYS A 253 6.61 -9.69 -58.96
CA LYS A 253 7.97 -10.13 -58.60
C LYS A 253 8.67 -9.18 -57.62
N GLU A 254 8.51 -7.86 -57.80
CA GLU A 254 9.09 -6.85 -56.92
C GLU A 254 8.41 -6.83 -55.54
N ARG A 255 7.07 -7.01 -55.51
CA ARG A 255 6.32 -7.16 -54.25
C ARG A 255 6.72 -8.41 -53.47
N GLN A 256 6.91 -9.53 -54.16
CA GLN A 256 7.35 -10.78 -53.55
C GLN A 256 8.78 -10.67 -52.99
N SER A 257 9.69 -10.01 -53.73
CA SER A 257 11.04 -9.70 -53.23
C SER A 257 10.99 -8.79 -52.00
N ALA A 258 10.23 -7.69 -52.06
CA ALA A 258 10.08 -6.77 -50.95
C ALA A 258 9.47 -7.44 -49.71
N ARG A 259 8.51 -8.36 -49.88
CA ARG A 259 7.94 -9.12 -48.75
C ARG A 259 8.98 -10.01 -48.09
N ASN A 260 9.79 -10.73 -48.89
CA ASN A 260 10.85 -11.58 -48.34
C ASN A 260 11.87 -10.75 -47.55
N ASP A 261 12.27 -9.58 -48.08
CA ASP A 261 13.19 -8.66 -47.41
C ASP A 261 12.60 -8.13 -46.08
N VAL A 262 11.31 -7.78 -46.08
CA VAL A 262 10.61 -7.28 -44.88
C VAL A 262 10.49 -8.38 -43.83
N ARG A 263 10.13 -9.61 -44.22
CA ARG A 263 10.05 -10.75 -43.31
C ARG A 263 11.40 -11.11 -42.70
N ALA A 264 12.48 -11.05 -43.48
CA ALA A 264 13.83 -11.21 -42.95
C ALA A 264 14.15 -10.14 -41.89
N ARG A 265 13.86 -8.86 -42.16
CA ARG A 265 14.05 -7.76 -41.19
C ARG A 265 13.17 -7.91 -39.94
N ILE A 266 11.94 -8.38 -40.07
CA ILE A 266 11.05 -8.65 -38.94
C ILE A 266 11.67 -9.74 -38.04
N GLN A 267 12.20 -10.81 -38.63
CA GLN A 267 12.86 -11.89 -37.89
C GLN A 267 14.13 -11.41 -37.17
N ASP A 268 14.94 -10.58 -37.82
CA ASP A 268 16.13 -9.97 -37.23
C ASP A 268 15.75 -9.07 -36.04
N LEU A 269 14.78 -8.16 -36.23
CA LEU A 269 14.30 -7.27 -35.17
C LEU A 269 13.67 -8.03 -34.00
N GLN A 270 12.96 -9.12 -34.27
CA GLN A 270 12.39 -9.96 -33.23
C GLN A 270 13.50 -10.59 -32.35
N THR A 271 14.61 -10.99 -32.97
CA THR A 271 15.77 -11.54 -32.27
C THR A 271 16.46 -10.45 -31.43
N VAL A 272 16.66 -9.25 -32.00
CA VAL A 272 17.23 -8.10 -31.28
C VAL A 272 16.33 -7.66 -30.11
N LEU A 273 15.02 -7.63 -30.30
CA LEU A 273 14.05 -7.33 -29.24
C LEU A 273 14.11 -8.36 -28.11
N GLY A 274 14.23 -9.66 -28.45
CA GLY A 274 14.42 -10.73 -27.48
C GLY A 274 15.68 -10.54 -26.64
N GLN A 275 16.83 -10.33 -27.31
CA GLN A 275 18.11 -10.08 -26.64
C GLN A 275 18.10 -8.82 -25.78
N THR A 276 17.45 -7.75 -26.24
CA THR A 276 17.32 -6.48 -25.50
C THR A 276 16.50 -6.68 -24.23
N ARG A 277 15.39 -7.41 -24.30
CA ARG A 277 14.55 -7.75 -23.13
C ARG A 277 15.31 -8.61 -22.13
N GLU A 278 16.04 -9.63 -22.60
CA GLU A 278 16.85 -10.49 -21.72
C GLU A 278 17.98 -9.70 -21.04
N HIS A 279 18.67 -8.82 -21.78
CA HIS A 279 19.69 -7.95 -21.21
C HIS A 279 19.10 -7.01 -20.16
N ARG A 280 17.97 -6.36 -20.45
CA ARG A 280 17.24 -5.51 -19.50
C ARG A 280 16.86 -6.28 -18.24
N PHE A 281 16.29 -7.48 -18.39
CA PHE A 281 15.91 -8.33 -17.27
C PHE A 281 17.12 -8.66 -16.38
N ARG A 282 18.27 -9.01 -16.97
CA ARG A 282 19.50 -9.30 -16.21
C ARG A 282 19.99 -8.08 -15.41
N VAL A 283 20.00 -6.90 -16.02
CA VAL A 283 20.41 -5.64 -15.36
C VAL A 283 19.45 -5.30 -14.21
N LEU A 284 18.14 -5.36 -14.45
CA LEU A 284 17.14 -5.09 -13.44
C LEU A 284 17.14 -6.12 -12.31
N GLN A 285 17.39 -7.40 -12.61
CA GLN A 285 17.52 -8.45 -11.59
C GLN A 285 18.75 -8.21 -10.69
N ALA A 286 19.88 -7.84 -11.27
CA ALA A 286 21.08 -7.49 -10.50
C ALA A 286 20.84 -6.26 -9.59
N ALA A 287 20.13 -5.25 -10.10
CA ALA A 287 19.73 -4.08 -9.32
C ALA A 287 18.73 -4.45 -8.21
N ALA A 288 17.74 -5.30 -8.50
CA ALA A 288 16.72 -5.73 -7.55
C ALA A 288 17.32 -6.44 -6.32
N ASN A 289 18.37 -7.23 -6.53
CA ASN A 289 19.04 -7.95 -5.43
C ASN A 289 19.65 -7.02 -4.38
N ASN A 290 20.18 -5.86 -4.79
CA ASN A 290 20.85 -4.91 -3.90
C ASN A 290 19.99 -3.68 -3.54
N HIS A 291 18.84 -3.51 -4.20
CA HIS A 291 18.00 -2.32 -4.10
C HIS A 291 17.63 -1.97 -2.64
N HIS A 292 17.19 -2.95 -1.85
CA HIS A 292 16.81 -2.72 -0.46
C HIS A 292 17.98 -2.25 0.42
N GLN A 293 19.18 -2.80 0.21
CA GLN A 293 20.38 -2.40 0.94
C GLN A 293 20.77 -0.97 0.58
N TRP A 294 20.78 -0.62 -0.71
CA TRP A 294 21.06 0.74 -1.17
C TRP A 294 20.05 1.74 -0.60
N LEU A 295 18.77 1.41 -0.63
CA LEU A 295 17.71 2.27 -0.08
C LEU A 295 17.84 2.47 1.43
N LYS A 296 18.14 1.40 2.18
CA LYS A 296 18.41 1.49 3.63
C LYS A 296 19.56 2.44 3.91
N GLN A 297 20.69 2.28 3.22
CA GLN A 297 21.90 3.09 3.42
C GLN A 297 21.66 4.57 3.08
N VAL A 298 21.10 4.87 1.91
CA VAL A 298 20.79 6.25 1.50
C VAL A 298 19.87 6.94 2.51
N ARG A 299 18.82 6.26 2.99
CA ARG A 299 17.89 6.82 3.99
C ARG A 299 18.53 7.04 5.35
N MET A 300 19.36 6.11 5.82
CA MET A 300 20.09 6.28 7.09
C MET A 300 20.97 7.54 7.05
N ILE A 301 21.79 7.68 6.00
CA ILE A 301 22.73 8.80 5.87
C ILE A 301 22.01 10.13 5.71
N LYS A 302 20.96 10.17 4.87
CA LYS A 302 20.09 11.34 4.72
C LYS A 302 19.50 11.77 6.07
N THR A 303 19.09 10.83 6.91
CA THR A 303 18.55 11.12 8.25
C THR A 303 19.62 11.70 9.17
N VAL A 304 20.86 11.20 9.13
CA VAL A 304 21.98 11.76 9.90
C VAL A 304 22.25 13.22 9.51
N PHE A 305 22.32 13.52 8.21
CA PHE A 305 22.48 14.91 7.74
C PHE A 305 21.28 15.81 8.08
N HIS A 306 20.07 15.24 8.08
CA HIS A 306 18.89 15.97 8.51
C HIS A 306 18.95 16.35 10.00
N MET A 307 19.42 15.44 10.86
CA MET A 307 19.62 15.72 12.29
C MET A 307 20.75 16.72 12.52
N LEU A 308 21.87 16.62 11.79
CA LEU A 308 22.97 17.60 11.86
C LEU A 308 22.53 19.03 11.47
N ASN A 309 21.52 19.17 10.60
CA ASN A 309 20.95 20.47 10.23
C ASN A 309 20.15 21.13 11.36
N LEU A 310 19.85 20.43 12.46
CA LEU A 310 19.25 21.00 13.66
C LEU A 310 20.29 21.68 14.56
N PHE A 311 21.59 21.40 14.35
CA PHE A 311 22.67 21.89 15.19
C PHE A 311 23.15 23.28 14.74
N THR A 312 23.65 24.07 15.67
CA THR A 312 24.34 25.33 15.39
C THR A 312 25.82 25.08 15.18
N PHE A 313 26.40 25.69 14.14
CA PHE A 313 27.83 25.61 13.86
C PHE A 313 28.56 26.83 14.42
N ASP A 314 29.53 26.61 15.30
CA ASP A 314 30.44 27.66 15.74
C ASP A 314 31.71 27.65 14.89
N GLY A 315 31.87 28.71 14.08
CA GLY A 315 33.00 28.86 13.16
C GLY A 315 34.35 29.11 13.84
N ILE A 316 34.36 29.63 15.08
CA ILE A 316 35.60 29.95 15.79
C ILE A 316 36.24 28.66 16.31
N GLY A 317 35.44 27.81 16.96
CA GLY A 317 35.90 26.53 17.51
C GLY A 317 35.87 25.37 16.52
N ARG A 318 35.19 25.49 15.37
CA ARG A 318 34.88 24.36 14.45
C ARG A 318 34.12 23.22 15.14
N PHE A 319 33.23 23.57 16.07
CA PHE A 319 32.35 22.63 16.77
C PHE A 319 30.90 22.81 16.33
N PHE A 320 30.14 21.73 16.36
CA PHE A 320 28.69 21.77 16.38
C PHE A 320 28.18 21.69 17.80
N VAL A 321 27.17 22.49 18.08
CA VAL A 321 26.42 22.46 19.32
C VAL A 321 25.00 21.99 19.00
N GLY A 322 24.56 20.94 19.68
CA GLY A 322 23.21 20.41 19.61
C GLY A 322 22.58 20.35 21.00
N GLU A 323 21.30 20.67 21.11
CA GLU A 323 20.52 20.47 22.33
C GLU A 323 19.59 19.26 22.14
N CYS A 324 19.49 18.40 23.15
CA CYS A 324 18.63 17.22 23.10
C CYS A 324 18.02 16.85 24.44
N TRP A 325 16.91 16.13 24.37
CA TRP A 325 16.29 15.46 25.50
C TRP A 325 16.70 13.99 25.54
N ILE A 326 17.09 13.54 26.73
CA ILE A 326 17.49 12.15 26.99
C ILE A 326 16.84 11.66 28.29
N PRO A 327 16.23 10.46 28.32
CA PRO A 327 15.79 9.84 29.56
C PRO A 327 16.95 9.62 30.53
N LEU A 328 16.79 10.00 31.80
CA LEU A 328 17.81 9.91 32.84
C LEU A 328 18.43 8.50 32.94
N LYS A 329 17.62 7.47 32.77
CA LYS A 329 18.04 6.06 32.79
C LYS A 329 19.04 5.69 31.69
N HIS A 330 18.96 6.35 30.54
CA HIS A 330 19.74 6.02 29.33
C HIS A 330 20.84 7.03 29.00
N VAL A 331 21.10 8.01 29.89
CA VAL A 331 22.16 9.00 29.68
C VAL A 331 23.54 8.34 29.49
N GLU A 332 23.85 7.31 30.28
CA GLU A 332 25.14 6.60 30.19
C GLU A 332 25.25 5.70 28.94
N ASP A 333 24.14 5.21 28.40
CA ASP A 333 24.13 4.48 27.14
C ASP A 333 24.43 5.43 25.97
N VAL A 334 23.84 6.63 25.99
CA VAL A 334 24.10 7.68 25.00
C VAL A 334 25.54 8.19 25.10
N ARG A 335 26.08 8.38 26.32
CA ARG A 335 27.48 8.76 26.53
C ARG A 335 28.45 7.75 25.90
N ARG A 336 28.22 6.45 26.12
CA ARG A 336 29.02 5.37 25.51
C ARG A 336 28.92 5.36 23.97
N ALA A 337 27.73 5.62 23.42
CA ALA A 337 27.54 5.71 21.97
C ALA A 337 28.32 6.89 21.36
N ILE A 338 28.32 8.04 22.06
CA ILE A 338 29.07 9.23 21.66
C ILE A 338 30.59 8.95 21.66
N GLU A 339 31.11 8.29 22.70
CA GLU A 339 32.53 7.89 22.80
C GLU A 339 32.92 6.92 21.67
N THR A 340 32.10 5.91 21.41
CA THR A 340 32.30 4.95 20.31
C THR A 340 32.32 5.65 18.94
N GLY A 341 31.46 6.65 18.74
CA GLY A 341 31.43 7.47 17.51
C GLY A 341 32.68 8.32 17.32
N ALA A 342 33.21 8.88 18.42
CA ALA A 342 34.46 9.65 18.41
C ALA A 342 35.66 8.75 18.08
N GLU A 343 35.77 7.57 18.69
CA GLU A 343 36.85 6.61 18.42
C GLU A 343 36.88 6.19 16.94
N ARG A 344 35.72 5.93 16.33
CA ARG A 344 35.61 5.59 14.89
C ARG A 344 36.06 6.70 13.96
N SER A 345 35.87 7.96 14.37
CA SER A 345 36.33 9.11 13.60
C SER A 345 37.84 9.33 13.68
N GLY A 346 38.53 8.68 14.63
CA GLY A 346 39.94 8.92 14.91
C GLY A 346 40.22 10.30 15.53
N SER A 347 39.18 11.01 16.00
CA SER A 347 39.36 12.29 16.68
C SER A 347 40.02 12.09 18.04
N SER A 348 41.00 12.94 18.34
CA SER A 348 41.65 13.01 19.66
C SER A 348 40.83 13.82 20.68
N VAL A 349 39.83 14.58 20.20
CA VAL A 349 39.01 15.44 21.04
C VAL A 349 37.83 14.63 21.58
N LYS A 350 37.74 14.54 22.91
CA LYS A 350 36.60 13.89 23.54
C LYS A 350 35.35 14.76 23.39
N PRO A 351 34.25 14.22 22.84
CA PRO A 351 32.98 14.92 22.78
C PRO A 351 32.45 15.19 24.20
N VAL A 352 31.76 16.31 24.36
CA VAL A 352 31.25 16.75 25.67
C VAL A 352 29.72 16.68 25.67
N LEU A 353 29.18 16.01 26.70
CA LEU A 353 27.74 15.96 26.99
C LEU A 353 27.50 16.66 28.34
N ASN A 354 26.98 17.88 28.28
CA ASN A 354 26.66 18.68 29.47
C ASN A 354 25.18 18.56 29.78
N ILE A 355 24.84 18.27 31.04
CA ILE A 355 23.46 18.31 31.52
C ILE A 355 23.15 19.77 31.88
N LEU A 356 22.11 20.32 31.29
CA LEU A 356 21.65 21.69 31.49
C LEU A 356 20.34 21.68 32.28
N GLU A 357 20.16 22.70 33.11
CA GLU A 357 18.87 23.02 33.72
C GLU A 357 18.11 23.94 32.78
N THR A 358 16.83 23.62 32.52
CA THR A 358 15.97 24.41 31.65
C THR A 358 14.57 24.50 32.24
N SER A 359 13.91 25.63 32.00
CA SER A 359 12.51 25.85 32.36
C SER A 359 11.53 25.35 31.29
N VAL A 360 12.04 24.86 30.15
CA VAL A 360 11.21 24.32 29.07
C VAL A 360 10.62 22.98 29.49
N THR A 361 9.34 22.77 29.18
CA THR A 361 8.64 21.51 29.47
C THR A 361 9.27 20.36 28.69
N PRO A 362 9.79 19.31 29.36
CA PRO A 362 10.35 18.14 28.70
C PRO A 362 9.29 17.30 27.99
N PRO A 363 9.69 16.47 27.00
CA PRO A 363 8.80 15.54 26.33
C PRO A 363 8.41 14.36 27.25
N THR A 364 7.22 13.81 27.01
CA THR A 364 6.70 12.62 27.71
C THR A 364 7.21 11.35 27.01
N TYR A 365 7.85 10.45 27.74
CA TYR A 365 8.27 9.14 27.25
C TYR A 365 7.80 8.05 28.20
N ASN A 366 7.14 7.03 27.66
CA ASN A 366 6.68 5.86 28.38
C ASN A 366 7.39 4.64 27.77
N GLU A 367 8.12 3.86 28.58
CA GLU A 367 8.71 2.62 28.05
C GLU A 367 7.60 1.62 27.73
N THR A 368 7.47 1.30 26.44
CA THR A 368 6.51 0.31 25.98
C THR A 368 7.22 -0.97 25.59
N ASN A 369 6.60 -2.10 25.91
CA ASN A 369 6.96 -3.37 25.33
C ASN A 369 5.99 -3.68 24.18
N LYS A 370 6.27 -4.76 23.47
CA LYS A 370 5.45 -5.22 22.35
C LYS A 370 3.95 -5.37 22.66
N PHE A 371 3.61 -5.69 23.91
CA PHE A 371 2.23 -5.86 24.38
C PHE A 371 1.59 -4.51 24.77
N THR A 372 2.27 -3.70 25.58
CA THR A 372 1.78 -2.42 26.09
C THR A 372 1.75 -1.32 25.03
N ALA A 373 2.60 -1.40 24.00
CA ALA A 373 2.62 -0.44 22.88
C ALA A 373 1.26 -0.31 22.19
N VAL A 374 0.51 -1.42 22.07
CA VAL A 374 -0.80 -1.41 21.42
C VAL A 374 -1.82 -0.62 22.24
N PHE A 375 -1.83 -0.82 23.56
CA PHE A 375 -2.73 -0.09 24.47
C PHE A 375 -2.30 1.37 24.62
N GLN A 376 -1.01 1.64 24.66
CA GLN A 376 -0.47 3.00 24.67
C GLN A 376 -0.89 3.77 23.42
N GLY A 377 -0.85 3.13 22.24
CA GLY A 377 -1.31 3.75 20.99
C GLY A 377 -2.77 4.22 21.03
N ILE A 378 -3.66 3.47 21.70
CA ILE A 378 -5.06 3.89 21.89
C ILE A 378 -5.16 5.11 22.82
N VAL A 379 -4.40 5.10 23.91
CA VAL A 379 -4.37 6.23 24.86
C VAL A 379 -3.83 7.49 24.17
N ASP A 380 -2.70 7.37 23.49
CA ASP A 380 -2.04 8.49 22.79
C ASP A 380 -2.88 9.04 21.64
N SER A 381 -3.76 8.22 21.05
CA SER A 381 -4.70 8.66 20.02
C SER A 381 -5.74 9.65 20.54
N TYR A 382 -6.06 9.61 21.84
CA TYR A 382 -6.91 10.62 22.48
C TYR A 382 -6.14 11.90 22.80
N GLY A 383 -4.91 11.76 23.29
CA GLY A 383 -4.01 12.86 23.56
C GLY A 383 -2.74 12.41 24.28
N ILE A 384 -1.65 13.14 24.06
CA ILE A 384 -0.37 12.88 24.72
C ILE A 384 -0.44 13.42 26.16
N ALA A 385 -0.11 12.57 27.13
CA ALA A 385 -0.10 12.93 28.55
C ALA A 385 0.96 14.00 28.87
N THR A 386 0.69 14.83 29.88
CA THR A 386 1.64 15.83 30.34
C THR A 386 2.84 15.19 31.05
N TYR A 387 3.96 15.91 31.14
CA TYR A 387 5.18 15.37 31.72
C TYR A 387 4.98 14.97 33.19
N ARG A 388 5.38 13.73 33.52
CA ARG A 388 5.22 13.06 34.82
C ARG A 388 3.79 12.87 35.29
N GLU A 389 2.82 13.05 34.40
CA GLU A 389 1.45 12.65 34.66
C GLU A 389 1.34 11.12 34.77
N LEU A 390 0.35 10.67 35.53
CA LEU A 390 0.03 9.26 35.67
C LEU A 390 -0.57 8.75 34.35
N ASN A 391 0.11 7.77 33.75
CA ASN A 391 -0.29 7.19 32.48
C ASN A 391 -1.54 6.30 32.69
N PRO A 392 -2.62 6.48 31.93
CA PRO A 392 -3.80 5.62 32.04
C PRO A 392 -3.60 4.24 31.38
N ALA A 393 -2.60 4.06 30.51
CA ALA A 393 -2.40 2.83 29.74
C ALA A 393 -2.32 1.54 30.59
N PRO A 394 -1.60 1.47 31.73
CA PRO A 394 -1.60 0.31 32.61
C PRO A 394 -3.00 -0.17 33.02
N TYR A 395 -3.91 0.76 33.28
CA TYR A 395 -5.28 0.43 33.69
C TYR A 395 -6.12 0.05 32.48
N THR A 396 -5.97 0.79 31.38
CA THR A 396 -6.67 0.52 30.11
C THR A 396 -6.38 -0.89 29.58
N ILE A 397 -5.21 -1.48 29.84
CA ILE A 397 -4.89 -2.87 29.48
C ILE A 397 -5.98 -3.86 29.95
N ILE A 398 -6.53 -3.65 31.14
CA ILE A 398 -7.54 -4.55 31.72
C ILE A 398 -8.94 -3.96 31.61
N THR A 399 -9.12 -2.68 31.95
CA THR A 399 -10.45 -2.08 32.02
C THR A 399 -11.11 -1.97 30.65
N PHE A 400 -10.35 -1.71 29.58
CA PHE A 400 -10.92 -1.58 28.24
C PHE A 400 -11.46 -2.93 27.72
N PRO A 401 -10.68 -4.03 27.68
CA PRO A 401 -11.22 -5.34 27.29
C PRO A 401 -12.33 -5.85 28.22
N PHE A 402 -12.26 -5.53 29.52
CA PHE A 402 -13.30 -5.90 30.47
C PHE A 402 -14.63 -5.20 30.19
N LEU A 403 -14.64 -3.88 30.01
CA LEU A 403 -15.87 -3.13 29.67
C LEU A 403 -16.45 -3.57 28.32
N PHE A 404 -15.58 -3.83 27.35
CA PHE A 404 -15.99 -4.44 26.08
C PHE A 404 -16.70 -5.78 26.30
N SER A 405 -16.16 -6.65 27.16
CA SER A 405 -16.78 -7.95 27.45
C SER A 405 -18.16 -7.85 28.11
N CYS A 406 -18.40 -6.84 28.93
CA CYS A 406 -19.72 -6.62 29.53
C CYS A 406 -20.78 -6.28 28.47
N MET A 407 -20.37 -5.62 27.39
CA MET A 407 -21.23 -5.26 26.24
C MET A 407 -21.36 -6.42 25.24
N PHE A 408 -20.27 -7.14 24.99
CA PHE A 408 -20.17 -8.26 24.05
C PHE A 408 -20.15 -9.62 24.78
N GLY A 409 -20.98 -9.77 25.81
CA GLY A 409 -20.93 -10.93 26.70
C GLY A 409 -21.56 -12.19 26.12
N ASP A 410 -20.85 -12.86 25.21
CA ASP A 410 -21.23 -14.17 24.63
C ASP A 410 -20.02 -15.11 24.62
N LEU A 411 -20.22 -16.33 25.11
CA LEU A 411 -19.19 -17.36 25.17
C LEU A 411 -18.73 -17.78 23.77
N GLY A 412 -19.68 -18.04 22.86
CA GLY A 412 -19.41 -18.59 21.53
C GLY A 412 -18.68 -17.60 20.64
N HIS A 413 -19.19 -16.36 20.58
CA HIS A 413 -18.52 -15.29 19.85
C HIS A 413 -17.17 -14.91 20.49
N GLY A 414 -17.07 -14.96 21.83
CA GLY A 414 -15.82 -14.78 22.55
C GLY A 414 -14.74 -15.79 22.15
N VAL A 415 -15.11 -17.07 22.00
CA VAL A 415 -14.21 -18.13 21.52
C VAL A 415 -13.73 -17.86 20.09
N ILE A 416 -14.61 -17.42 19.19
CA ILE A 416 -14.22 -17.08 17.80
C ILE A 416 -13.21 -15.92 17.80
N MET A 417 -13.47 -14.86 18.57
CA MET A 417 -12.54 -13.73 18.69
C MET A 417 -11.20 -14.14 19.32
N LEU A 418 -11.22 -15.00 20.34
CA LEU A 418 -10.00 -15.55 20.96
C LEU A 418 -9.17 -16.30 19.91
N MET A 419 -9.80 -17.16 19.11
CA MET A 419 -9.11 -17.92 18.06
C MET A 419 -8.51 -17.00 16.98
N ALA A 420 -9.24 -15.96 16.58
CA ALA A 420 -8.73 -14.96 15.63
C ALA A 420 -7.54 -14.17 16.22
N GLY A 421 -7.63 -13.70 17.46
CA GLY A 421 -6.55 -13.01 18.16
C GLY A 421 -5.31 -13.92 18.33
N LEU A 422 -5.53 -15.18 18.70
CA LEU A 422 -4.46 -16.17 18.84
C LEU A 422 -3.77 -16.45 17.50
N TRP A 423 -4.52 -16.53 16.40
CA TRP A 423 -3.95 -16.70 15.05
C TRP A 423 -3.00 -15.55 14.67
N PHE A 424 -3.38 -14.31 14.95
CA PHE A 424 -2.51 -13.14 14.71
C PHE A 424 -1.23 -13.17 15.55
N VAL A 425 -1.32 -13.59 16.81
CA VAL A 425 -0.16 -13.68 17.71
C VAL A 425 0.78 -14.82 17.32
N LEU A 426 0.25 -15.99 16.96
CA LEU A 426 1.07 -17.15 16.57
C LEU A 426 1.80 -16.93 15.24
N ARG A 427 1.16 -16.26 14.27
CA ARG A 427 1.72 -16.01 12.93
C ARG A 427 2.41 -14.66 12.77
N GLU A 428 2.73 -13.99 13.87
CA GLU A 428 3.20 -12.60 13.83
C GLU A 428 4.42 -12.36 12.93
N LYS A 429 5.46 -13.20 13.04
CA LYS A 429 6.69 -13.07 12.23
C LYS A 429 6.41 -13.23 10.73
N ASN A 430 5.48 -14.13 10.38
CA ASN A 430 5.11 -14.38 8.99
C ASN A 430 4.25 -13.23 8.43
N LEU A 431 3.38 -12.63 9.24
CA LEU A 431 2.56 -11.49 8.83
C LEU A 431 3.37 -10.21 8.69
N GLN A 432 4.33 -9.97 9.59
CA GLN A 432 5.28 -8.86 9.50
C GLN A 432 6.12 -8.94 8.23
N SER A 433 6.64 -10.12 7.87
CA SER A 433 7.47 -10.28 6.67
C SER A 433 6.70 -10.10 5.36
N ARG A 434 5.39 -10.38 5.36
CA ARG A 434 4.51 -10.18 4.20
C ARG A 434 4.19 -8.72 3.90
N ASN A 435 4.42 -7.81 4.84
CA ASN A 435 4.24 -6.37 4.68
C ASN A 435 2.97 -5.99 3.90
N ILE A 436 1.82 -6.49 4.36
CA ILE A 436 0.52 -6.32 3.71
C ILE A 436 0.17 -4.83 3.76
N LYS A 437 -0.16 -4.25 2.59
CA LYS A 437 -0.44 -2.81 2.46
C LYS A 437 -1.89 -2.42 2.80
N ASP A 438 -2.74 -3.40 3.07
CA ASP A 438 -4.14 -3.16 3.42
C ASP A 438 -4.27 -2.51 4.80
N GLU A 439 -4.93 -1.36 4.86
CA GLU A 439 -5.05 -0.53 6.06
C GLU A 439 -5.88 -1.23 7.14
N ILE A 440 -6.98 -1.87 6.72
CA ILE A 440 -7.88 -2.59 7.64
C ILE A 440 -7.13 -3.74 8.31
N PHE A 441 -6.41 -4.54 7.51
CA PHE A 441 -5.61 -5.63 8.03
C PHE A 441 -4.52 -5.14 9.00
N ASN A 442 -3.85 -4.03 8.67
CA ASN A 442 -2.82 -3.44 9.54
C ASN A 442 -3.39 -2.94 10.87
N MET A 443 -4.61 -2.39 10.87
CA MET A 443 -5.28 -1.97 12.11
C MET A 443 -5.58 -3.18 13.02
N PHE A 444 -6.14 -4.27 12.47
CA PHE A 444 -6.39 -5.49 13.24
C PHE A 444 -5.10 -6.15 13.74
N PHE A 445 -4.07 -6.21 12.89
CA PHE A 445 -2.77 -6.76 13.25
C PHE A 445 -2.06 -5.93 14.34
N GLY A 446 -2.16 -4.61 14.25
CA GLY A 446 -1.72 -3.68 15.29
C GLY A 446 -2.41 -3.97 16.62
N GLY A 447 -3.75 -4.16 16.58
CA GLY A 447 -4.61 -4.47 17.71
C GLY A 447 -4.58 -5.91 18.26
N ARG A 448 -3.69 -6.80 17.78
CA ARG A 448 -3.75 -8.26 18.05
C ARG A 448 -3.86 -8.65 19.53
N TYR A 449 -3.13 -7.96 20.42
CA TYR A 449 -3.18 -8.24 21.86
C TYR A 449 -4.47 -7.76 22.52
N ILE A 450 -5.08 -6.70 21.99
CA ILE A 450 -6.38 -6.20 22.45
C ILE A 450 -7.45 -7.21 22.08
N ILE A 451 -7.47 -7.69 20.84
CA ILE A 451 -8.43 -8.71 20.36
C ILE A 451 -8.31 -9.98 21.20
N LEU A 452 -7.08 -10.40 21.51
CA LEU A 452 -6.84 -11.55 22.38
C LEU A 452 -7.47 -11.36 23.77
N LEU A 453 -7.21 -10.23 24.44
CA LEU A 453 -7.79 -9.97 25.77
C LEU A 453 -9.31 -9.80 25.70
N MET A 454 -9.84 -9.13 24.68
CA MET A 454 -11.29 -8.98 24.46
C MET A 454 -11.96 -10.34 24.33
N GLY A 455 -11.35 -11.29 23.61
CA GLY A 455 -11.83 -12.67 23.54
C GLY A 455 -11.85 -13.38 24.89
N ILE A 456 -10.76 -13.28 25.68
CA ILE A 456 -10.68 -13.90 27.02
C ILE A 456 -11.74 -13.34 27.97
N PHE A 457 -11.87 -12.01 28.04
CA PHE A 457 -12.87 -11.39 28.90
C PHE A 457 -14.30 -11.63 28.40
N SER A 458 -14.53 -11.67 27.08
CA SER A 458 -15.82 -12.03 26.47
C SER A 458 -16.25 -13.44 26.86
N ILE A 459 -15.32 -14.40 26.88
CA ILE A 459 -15.59 -15.77 27.35
C ILE A 459 -16.00 -15.71 28.82
N HIS A 460 -15.24 -15.03 29.68
CA HIS A 460 -15.59 -14.88 31.09
C HIS A 460 -16.98 -14.26 31.29
N ALA A 461 -17.27 -13.13 30.62
CA ALA A 461 -18.57 -12.48 30.69
C ALA A 461 -19.70 -13.36 30.12
N GLY A 462 -19.45 -14.12 29.06
CA GLY A 462 -20.38 -15.08 28.48
C GLY A 462 -20.74 -16.21 29.45
N ILE A 463 -19.79 -16.72 30.24
CA ILE A 463 -20.08 -17.70 31.31
C ILE A 463 -20.91 -17.04 32.43
N VAL A 464 -20.58 -15.80 32.81
CA VAL A 464 -21.34 -15.06 33.84
C VAL A 464 -22.78 -14.79 33.39
N TYR A 465 -23.01 -14.41 32.14
CA TYR A 465 -24.36 -14.25 31.59
C TYR A 465 -25.03 -15.59 31.24
N ASN A 466 -24.26 -16.69 31.24
CA ASN A 466 -24.69 -18.01 30.84
C ASN A 466 -25.34 -18.01 29.44
N ASP A 467 -24.64 -17.40 28.48
CA ASP A 467 -25.09 -17.27 27.10
C ASP A 467 -24.00 -17.70 26.11
N MET A 468 -24.35 -18.65 25.25
CA MET A 468 -23.57 -19.09 24.10
C MET A 468 -24.51 -19.19 22.89
N PHE A 469 -24.33 -18.31 21.90
CA PHE A 469 -25.19 -18.27 20.70
C PHE A 469 -26.69 -18.27 21.05
N ALA A 470 -27.09 -17.47 22.05
CA ALA A 470 -28.46 -17.39 22.60
C ALA A 470 -28.96 -18.64 23.35
N LYS A 471 -28.06 -19.56 23.74
CA LYS A 471 -28.37 -20.78 24.52
C LYS A 471 -27.63 -20.78 25.85
N SER A 472 -28.26 -21.36 26.87
CA SER A 472 -27.71 -21.44 28.24
C SER A 472 -27.33 -22.86 28.62
N PHE A 473 -26.38 -23.00 29.54
CA PHE A 473 -25.88 -24.28 30.01
C PHE A 473 -26.29 -24.56 31.44
N ASN A 474 -26.85 -25.75 31.68
CA ASN A 474 -27.14 -26.23 33.02
C ASN A 474 -25.97 -27.05 33.58
N ILE A 475 -25.02 -26.37 34.24
CA ILE A 475 -23.80 -27.00 34.79
C ILE A 475 -24.00 -27.41 36.25
N PHE A 476 -24.65 -26.58 37.06
CA PHE A 476 -24.79 -26.78 38.51
C PHE A 476 -26.18 -27.25 38.96
N GLY A 477 -27.14 -27.40 38.04
CA GLY A 477 -28.55 -27.56 38.36
C GLY A 477 -29.25 -26.21 38.53
N SER A 478 -30.49 -26.11 38.05
CA SER A 478 -31.33 -24.91 38.24
C SER A 478 -31.76 -24.80 39.70
N GLY A 479 -31.71 -23.58 40.26
CA GLY A 479 -32.26 -23.27 41.58
C GLY A 479 -33.79 -23.19 41.57
N TRP A 480 -34.40 -23.16 40.38
CA TRP A 480 -35.84 -23.23 40.17
C TRP A 480 -36.29 -24.67 39.94
N LYS A 481 -37.32 -25.08 40.65
CA LYS A 481 -37.97 -26.39 40.57
C LYS A 481 -39.44 -26.21 40.20
N ASN A 482 -40.00 -27.21 39.53
CA ASN A 482 -41.41 -27.21 39.22
C ASN A 482 -42.24 -27.45 40.50
N PRO A 483 -43.10 -26.51 40.92
CA PRO A 483 -43.93 -26.69 42.11
C PRO A 483 -45.16 -27.57 41.86
N TYR A 484 -45.51 -27.85 40.60
CA TYR A 484 -46.76 -28.54 40.25
C TYR A 484 -46.58 -30.06 40.15
N PRO A 485 -47.51 -30.85 40.74
CA PRO A 485 -47.51 -32.31 40.60
C PRO A 485 -47.86 -32.72 39.17
N MET A 486 -47.33 -33.87 38.75
CA MET A 486 -47.44 -34.37 37.37
C MET A 486 -48.89 -34.55 36.89
N GLU A 487 -49.81 -34.86 37.81
CA GLU A 487 -51.24 -35.03 37.52
C GLU A 487 -51.89 -33.73 37.00
N ASN A 488 -51.55 -32.59 37.59
CA ASN A 488 -52.07 -31.28 37.16
C ASN A 488 -51.54 -30.90 35.78
N ILE A 489 -50.26 -31.22 35.52
CA ILE A 489 -49.62 -30.96 34.23
C ILE A 489 -50.28 -31.80 33.13
N THR A 490 -50.55 -33.09 33.39
CA THR A 490 -51.25 -33.95 32.42
C THR A 490 -52.67 -33.48 32.14
N ASN A 491 -53.38 -32.97 33.14
CA ASN A 491 -54.71 -32.39 32.96
C ASN A 491 -54.66 -31.11 32.11
N TRP A 492 -53.67 -30.23 32.34
CA TRP A 492 -53.50 -29.01 31.53
C TRP A 492 -53.14 -29.33 30.08
N ILE A 493 -52.27 -30.31 29.84
CA ILE A 493 -51.92 -30.78 28.48
C ILE A 493 -53.15 -31.31 27.74
N ASN A 494 -53.99 -32.10 28.42
CA ASN A 494 -55.21 -32.65 27.82
C ASN A 494 -56.28 -31.59 27.56
N HIS A 495 -56.33 -30.51 28.37
CA HIS A 495 -57.26 -29.40 28.16
C HIS A 495 -56.81 -28.42 27.06
N THR A 496 -55.53 -28.39 26.69
CA THR A 496 -55.01 -27.61 25.57
C THR A 496 -55.26 -28.30 24.21
N GLU A 497 -56.51 -28.60 23.88
CA GLU A 497 -56.87 -29.27 22.62
C GLU A 497 -56.82 -28.36 21.37
N HIS A 498 -56.58 -27.04 21.50
CA HIS A 498 -56.68 -26.08 20.39
C HIS A 498 -55.51 -25.10 20.28
N GLY A 499 -54.26 -25.61 20.22
CA GLY A 499 -53.11 -24.88 19.68
C GLY A 499 -52.74 -23.53 20.32
N LYS A 500 -53.31 -23.19 21.48
CA LYS A 500 -52.95 -22.02 22.28
C LYS A 500 -51.97 -22.45 23.36
N GLU A 501 -50.78 -21.88 23.34
CA GLU A 501 -49.76 -22.07 24.37
C GLU A 501 -50.29 -21.56 25.72
N MET A 502 -50.29 -22.41 26.74
CA MET A 502 -50.65 -22.04 28.11
C MET A 502 -49.41 -21.57 28.85
N LEU A 503 -49.40 -20.30 29.25
CA LEU A 503 -48.33 -19.73 30.07
C LEU A 503 -48.53 -20.12 31.53
N ILE A 504 -47.49 -20.70 32.12
CA ILE A 504 -47.47 -21.11 33.52
C ILE A 504 -46.60 -20.11 34.27
N GLU A 505 -47.14 -19.53 35.34
CA GLU A 505 -46.40 -18.65 36.24
C GLU A 505 -45.86 -19.46 37.42
N PHE A 506 -44.56 -19.35 37.67
CA PHE A 506 -43.93 -19.95 38.84
C PHE A 506 -43.83 -18.90 39.94
N ALA A 507 -44.68 -19.04 40.97
CA ALA A 507 -44.61 -18.23 42.17
C ALA A 507 -43.24 -18.45 42.86
N PRO A 508 -42.45 -17.39 43.12
CA PRO A 508 -41.12 -17.55 43.72
C PRO A 508 -41.14 -18.25 45.08
N GLU A 509 -42.21 -18.12 45.86
CA GLU A 509 -42.33 -18.73 47.20
C GLU A 509 -42.32 -20.26 47.15
N ASP A 510 -42.88 -20.85 46.10
CA ASP A 510 -43.03 -22.31 45.96
C ASP A 510 -42.02 -22.92 44.98
N ALA A 511 -41.63 -22.17 43.95
CA ALA A 511 -40.83 -22.67 42.83
C ALA A 511 -39.31 -22.46 43.02
N TYR A 512 -38.90 -21.49 43.86
CA TYR A 512 -37.50 -21.23 44.12
C TYR A 512 -37.00 -22.09 45.29
N ASP A 513 -35.92 -22.85 45.07
CA ASP A 513 -35.32 -23.67 46.11
C ASP A 513 -34.55 -22.80 47.12
N HIS A 514 -35.27 -22.32 48.13
CA HIS A 514 -34.71 -21.53 49.22
C HIS A 514 -33.60 -22.25 50.01
N ALA A 515 -33.56 -23.59 50.00
CA ALA A 515 -32.53 -24.38 50.68
C ALA A 515 -31.27 -24.55 49.82
N GLY A 516 -31.42 -24.61 48.49
CA GLY A 516 -30.32 -24.72 47.52
C GLY A 516 -29.61 -23.39 47.22
N GLY A 517 -30.27 -22.25 47.42
CA GLY A 517 -29.71 -20.92 47.19
C GLY A 517 -29.61 -20.55 45.70
N PRO A 518 -29.03 -19.38 45.36
CA PRO A 518 -28.91 -18.93 43.97
C PRO A 518 -27.92 -19.79 43.18
N TYR A 519 -28.05 -19.77 41.86
CA TYR A 519 -27.14 -20.49 40.95
C TYR A 519 -25.66 -20.12 41.23
N SER A 520 -24.82 -21.14 41.39
CA SER A 520 -23.47 -20.99 41.95
C SER A 520 -22.54 -20.07 41.14
N PHE A 521 -22.69 -20.00 39.82
CA PHE A 521 -21.88 -19.13 38.97
C PHE A 521 -22.64 -18.66 37.72
N GLY A 522 -22.93 -17.36 37.66
CA GLY A 522 -23.63 -16.73 36.53
C GLY A 522 -25.15 -16.73 36.67
N VAL A 523 -25.85 -16.59 35.55
CA VAL A 523 -27.32 -16.56 35.50
C VAL A 523 -27.89 -17.97 35.41
N ASP A 524 -28.96 -18.23 36.16
CA ASP A 524 -29.67 -19.50 36.13
C ASP A 524 -30.22 -19.81 34.71
N PRO A 525 -29.97 -21.01 34.14
CA PRO A 525 -30.45 -21.41 32.82
C PRO A 525 -31.96 -21.28 32.60
N ILE A 526 -32.76 -21.38 33.67
CA ILE A 526 -34.22 -21.32 33.57
C ILE A 526 -34.71 -20.01 32.93
N TRP A 527 -33.98 -18.91 33.16
CA TRP A 527 -34.31 -17.60 32.62
C TRP A 527 -34.21 -17.54 31.11
N ASN A 528 -33.48 -18.44 30.44
CA ASN A 528 -33.45 -18.43 28.98
C ASN A 528 -34.73 -19.02 28.35
N ILE A 529 -35.39 -19.92 29.08
CA ILE A 529 -36.65 -20.57 28.67
C ILE A 529 -37.86 -19.70 29.03
N ALA A 530 -37.75 -18.89 30.09
CA ALA A 530 -38.83 -18.04 30.57
C ALA A 530 -39.20 -16.90 29.60
N GLU A 531 -40.49 -16.58 29.47
CA GLU A 531 -40.94 -15.44 28.66
C GLU A 531 -40.59 -14.09 29.29
N ASN A 532 -40.63 -13.99 30.62
CA ASN A 532 -40.33 -12.78 31.37
C ASN A 532 -38.82 -12.52 31.54
N LYS A 533 -37.96 -13.21 30.79
CA LYS A 533 -36.50 -13.09 30.86
C LYS A 533 -35.98 -11.67 30.70
N LEU A 534 -36.60 -10.90 29.82
CA LEU A 534 -36.17 -9.52 29.54
C LEU A 534 -36.38 -8.62 30.76
N ASN A 535 -37.46 -8.82 31.52
CA ASN A 535 -37.72 -8.03 32.72
C ASN A 535 -36.66 -8.27 33.79
N PHE A 536 -36.26 -9.53 34.00
CA PHE A 536 -35.20 -9.89 34.93
C PHE A 536 -33.81 -9.42 34.46
N LEU A 537 -33.41 -9.80 33.23
CA LEU A 537 -32.08 -9.52 32.70
C LEU A 537 -31.83 -8.03 32.51
N ASN A 538 -32.82 -7.25 32.04
CA ASN A 538 -32.64 -5.81 31.87
C ASN A 538 -32.46 -5.10 33.21
N SER A 539 -33.23 -5.49 34.23
CA SER A 539 -33.09 -4.94 35.59
C SER A 539 -31.69 -5.24 36.16
N MET A 540 -31.20 -6.47 35.99
CA MET A 540 -29.86 -6.87 36.41
C MET A 540 -28.78 -6.09 35.65
N LYS A 541 -28.83 -6.05 34.31
CA LYS A 541 -27.83 -5.38 33.47
C LYS A 541 -27.78 -3.88 33.72
N MET A 542 -28.93 -3.22 33.93
CA MET A 542 -28.99 -1.80 34.27
C MET A 542 -28.34 -1.50 35.63
N LYS A 543 -28.59 -2.33 36.65
CA LYS A 543 -27.92 -2.15 37.96
C LYS A 543 -26.42 -2.39 37.87
N LEU A 544 -26.00 -3.42 37.13
CA LEU A 544 -24.60 -3.74 36.91
C LEU A 544 -23.86 -2.59 36.19
N SER A 545 -24.45 -2.02 35.13
CA SER A 545 -23.81 -0.94 34.37
C SER A 545 -23.61 0.32 35.21
N VAL A 546 -24.56 0.67 36.07
CA VAL A 546 -24.44 1.80 37.00
C VAL A 546 -23.33 1.56 38.03
N ILE A 547 -23.26 0.36 38.63
CA ILE A 547 -22.22 0.02 39.60
C ILE A 547 -20.82 0.09 38.97
N LEU A 548 -20.65 -0.50 37.78
CA LEU A 548 -19.38 -0.48 37.06
C LEU A 548 -18.99 0.95 36.66
N GLY A 549 -19.93 1.75 36.16
CA GLY A 549 -19.69 3.13 35.77
C GLY A 549 -19.25 4.01 36.95
N ILE A 550 -19.96 3.94 38.09
CA ILE A 550 -19.61 4.71 39.29
C ILE A 550 -18.24 4.27 39.82
N THR A 551 -17.95 2.97 39.84
CA THR A 551 -16.65 2.44 40.31
C THR A 551 -15.50 2.94 39.44
N GLN A 552 -15.66 2.90 38.11
CA GLN A 552 -14.66 3.38 37.16
C GLN A 552 -14.42 4.90 37.28
N MET A 553 -15.48 5.70 37.39
CA MET A 553 -15.37 7.15 37.56
C MET A 553 -14.71 7.51 38.89
N THR A 554 -15.09 6.84 39.98
CA THR A 554 -14.49 7.03 41.31
C THR A 554 -13.00 6.70 41.29
N PHE A 555 -12.61 5.63 40.59
CA PHE A 555 -11.21 5.29 40.40
C PHE A 555 -10.44 6.40 39.66
N GLY A 556 -11.02 6.99 38.61
CA GLY A 556 -10.41 8.12 37.91
C GLY A 556 -10.18 9.35 38.82
N VAL A 557 -11.13 9.66 39.71
CA VAL A 557 -10.98 10.76 40.69
C VAL A 557 -9.85 10.47 41.68
N ILE A 558 -9.69 9.22 42.11
CA ILE A 558 -8.58 8.79 42.99
C ILE A 558 -7.22 8.98 42.28
N LEU A 559 -7.12 8.70 40.98
CA LEU A 559 -5.89 8.95 40.22
C LEU A 559 -5.54 10.44 40.14
N SER A 560 -6.54 11.32 40.05
CA SER A 560 -6.32 12.77 40.12
C SER A 560 -5.69 13.19 41.44
N PHE A 561 -6.13 12.61 42.57
CA PHE A 561 -5.50 12.85 43.88
C PHE A 561 -4.02 12.43 43.90
N PHE A 562 -3.67 11.29 43.29
CA PHE A 562 -2.26 10.87 43.16
C PHE A 562 -1.43 11.79 42.26
N ASN A 563 -2.04 12.44 41.26
CA ASN A 563 -1.33 13.45 40.46
C ASN A 563 -1.06 14.73 41.26
N HIS A 564 -2.06 15.25 41.99
CA HIS A 564 -1.90 16.46 42.78
C HIS A 564 -0.90 16.33 43.94
N THR A 565 -0.89 15.17 44.60
CA THR A 565 0.09 14.89 45.67
C THR A 565 1.51 14.76 45.14
N PHE A 566 1.66 14.33 43.88
CA PHE A 566 2.97 14.19 43.24
C PHE A 566 3.54 15.52 42.72
N THR A 567 2.71 16.40 42.17
CA THR A 567 3.16 17.69 41.62
C THR A 567 3.50 18.73 42.68
N ASN A 568 2.82 18.69 43.83
CA ASN A 568 3.07 19.56 44.98
C ASN A 568 3.48 18.72 46.21
N PRO A 569 4.71 18.17 46.24
CA PRO A 569 5.23 17.58 47.46
C PRO A 569 5.37 18.70 48.50
N LYS A 570 4.60 18.59 49.59
CA LYS A 570 4.75 19.46 50.77
C LYS A 570 6.09 19.24 51.44
#